data_AF-A0A538QZV9-F1
#
_entry.id   AF-A0A538QZV9-F1
#
_cell.length_a   1.000
_cell.length_b   1.000
_cell.length_c   1.000
_cell.angle_alpha   90.00
_cell.angle_beta   90.00
_cell.angle_gamma   90.00
#
_symmetry.space_group_name_H-M   'P 1'
#
loop_
_entity.id
_entity.type
_entity.pdbx_description
1 polymer ?
#
loop_
_entity_poly.entity_id
_entity_poly.type
_entity_poly.pdbx_seq_one_letter_code
_entity_poly.pdbx_strand_id
1 'polypeptide(L)'
;MSKRRRVRLPTPSDLHVEPPLGPLLLLELAAAVAARALRARHVAIQGDFYPDETDEVTTARVLAYECDALTQTVSDYRGRILARLARERSEWPF
;
A
#
# COMPACT_ATOMS: atom_id res chain seq x y z
N MET A 1 49.49 1.64 7.38
CA MET A 1 48.40 0.80 7.90
C MET A 1 47.23 0.85 6.92
N SER A 2 47.03 -0.22 6.15
CA SER A 2 45.96 -0.29 5.14
C SER A 2 44.61 -0.43 5.86
N LYS A 3 43.77 0.61 5.83
CA LYS A 3 42.40 0.55 6.31
C LYS A 3 41.66 -0.45 5.43
N ARG A 4 41.37 -1.65 5.95
CA ARG A 4 40.53 -2.65 5.27
C ARG A 4 39.19 -2.00 4.95
N ARG A 5 38.95 -1.72 3.66
CA ARG A 5 37.67 -1.24 3.15
C ARG A 5 36.70 -2.41 3.26
N ARG A 6 35.82 -2.42 4.27
CA ARG A 6 34.71 -3.38 4.31
C ARG A 6 33.77 -3.04 3.16
N VAL A 7 33.86 -3.82 2.10
CA VAL A 7 32.88 -3.80 1.01
C VAL A 7 31.68 -4.60 1.51
N ARG A 8 30.51 -3.95 1.62
CA ARG A 8 29.26 -4.63 1.95
C ARG A 8 28.83 -5.43 0.71
N LEU A 9 28.74 -6.75 0.85
CA LEU A 9 28.17 -7.60 -0.20
C LEU A 9 26.65 -7.47 -0.18
N PRO A 10 25.98 -7.47 -1.35
CA PRO A 10 24.53 -7.46 -1.40
C PRO A 10 23.99 -8.71 -0.71
N THR A 11 23.04 -8.50 0.19
CA THR A 11 22.27 -9.55 0.84
C THR A 11 21.23 -10.11 -0.16
N PRO A 12 20.74 -11.34 0.02
CA PRO A 12 19.72 -11.92 -0.85
C PRO A 12 18.45 -11.06 -0.97
N SER A 13 18.15 -10.25 0.06
CA SER A 13 17.06 -9.26 0.06
C SER A 13 17.25 -8.16 -0.99
N ASP A 14 18.50 -7.80 -1.31
CA ASP A 14 18.85 -6.80 -2.32
C ASP A 14 18.65 -7.33 -3.76
N LEU A 15 18.45 -8.64 -3.91
CA LEU A 15 18.21 -9.31 -5.20
C LEU A 15 16.71 -9.42 -5.53
N HIS A 16 15.82 -9.16 -4.57
CA HIS A 16 14.40 -9.02 -4.88
C HIS A 16 14.16 -7.62 -5.48
N VAL A 17 13.81 -7.58 -6.76
CA VAL A 17 13.36 -6.35 -7.40
C VAL A 17 12.10 -5.88 -6.67
N GLU A 18 12.24 -4.83 -5.87
CA GLU A 18 11.08 -4.21 -5.25
C GLU A 18 10.18 -3.64 -6.34
N PRO A 19 8.85 -3.79 -6.19
CA PRO A 19 7.94 -3.11 -7.08
C PRO A 19 8.20 -1.60 -6.99
N PRO A 20 8.20 -0.88 -8.12
CA PRO A 20 8.45 0.55 -8.13
C PRO A 20 7.43 1.28 -7.25
N LEU A 21 7.92 2.20 -6.41
CA LEU A 21 7.07 2.96 -5.47
C LEU A 21 6.01 3.83 -6.19
N GLY A 22 6.32 4.32 -7.40
CA GLY A 22 5.40 5.17 -8.17
C GLY A 22 4.06 4.47 -8.49
N PRO A 23 4.07 3.29 -9.14
CA PRO A 23 2.86 2.51 -9.37
C PRO A 23 2.09 2.13 -8.09
N LEU A 24 2.78 1.89 -6.97
CA LEU A 24 2.11 1.65 -5.69
C LEU A 24 1.33 2.89 -5.21
N LEU A 25 1.91 4.08 -5.32
CA LEU A 25 1.21 5.33 -5.00
C LEU A 25 -0.02 5.55 -5.87
N LEU A 26 0.08 5.26 -7.18
CA LEU A 26 -1.05 5.38 -8.09
C LEU A 26 -2.17 4.39 -7.74
N LEU A 27 -1.81 3.17 -7.35
CA LEU A 27 -2.78 2.15 -6.94
C LEU A 27 -3.51 2.55 -5.65
N GLU A 28 -2.78 3.08 -4.66
CA GLU A 28 -3.36 3.61 -3.42
C GLU A 28 -4.34 4.77 -3.70
N LEU A 29 -3.93 5.71 -4.56
CA LEU A 29 -4.79 6.83 -4.96
C LEU A 29 -6.05 6.34 -5.68
N ALA A 30 -5.90 5.42 -6.63
CA ALA A 30 -7.03 4.87 -7.39
C ALA A 30 -8.02 4.14 -6.47
N ALA A 31 -7.53 3.34 -5.53
CA ALA A 31 -8.35 2.64 -4.55
C ALA A 31 -9.12 3.62 -3.65
N ALA A 32 -8.45 4.63 -3.09
CA ALA A 32 -9.08 5.64 -2.24
C ALA A 32 -10.15 6.45 -3.00
N VAL A 33 -9.88 6.81 -4.25
CA VAL A 33 -10.86 7.53 -5.11
C VAL A 33 -12.05 6.63 -5.43
N ALA A 34 -11.84 5.37 -5.77
CA ALA A 34 -12.91 4.42 -6.06
C ALA A 34 -13.81 4.19 -4.84
N ALA A 35 -13.23 3.94 -3.67
CA ALA A 35 -13.99 3.75 -2.43
C ALA A 35 -14.85 4.99 -2.09
N ARG A 36 -14.26 6.19 -2.26
CA ARG A 36 -14.98 7.45 -2.03
C ARG A 36 -16.09 7.67 -3.06
N ALA A 37 -15.87 7.33 -4.32
CA ALA A 37 -16.88 7.45 -5.38
C ALA A 37 -18.07 6.50 -5.13
N LEU A 38 -17.81 5.26 -4.72
CA LEU A 38 -18.84 4.29 -4.35
C LEU A 38 -19.68 4.82 -3.18
N ARG A 39 -19.04 5.31 -2.12
CA ARG A 39 -19.73 5.90 -0.96
C ARG A 39 -20.52 7.16 -1.26
N ALA A 40 -20.11 7.93 -2.27
CA ALA A 40 -20.82 9.12 -2.71
C ALA A 40 -22.06 8.78 -3.55
N ARG A 41 -22.00 7.70 -4.35
CA ARG A 41 -23.10 7.24 -5.19
C ARG A 41 -24.13 6.42 -4.39
N HIS A 42 -23.68 5.67 -3.40
CA HIS A 42 -24.52 4.78 -2.60
C HIS A 42 -24.43 5.13 -1.11
N VAL A 43 -25.11 6.19 -0.67
CA VAL A 43 -25.08 6.66 0.75
C VAL A 43 -25.40 5.52 1.75
N ALA A 44 -26.24 4.56 1.35
CA ALA A 44 -26.60 3.39 2.13
C ALA A 44 -25.39 2.54 2.57
N ILE A 45 -24.28 2.52 1.82
CA ILE A 45 -23.10 1.70 2.17
C ILE A 45 -22.28 2.28 3.35
N GLN A 46 -22.59 3.49 3.82
CA GLN A 46 -21.91 4.11 4.96
C GLN A 46 -22.47 3.66 6.32
N GLY A 47 -23.67 3.05 6.34
CA GLY A 47 -24.33 2.57 7.55
C GLY A 47 -24.24 1.06 7.74
N ASP A 48 -25.04 0.54 8.66
CA ASP A 48 -25.17 -0.89 8.92
C ASP A 48 -25.62 -1.66 7.66
N PHE A 49 -25.32 -2.97 7.64
CA PHE A 49 -25.85 -3.87 6.62
C PHE A 49 -27.32 -4.16 6.91
N TYR A 50 -28.18 -3.97 5.90
CA TYR A 50 -29.59 -4.32 5.99
C TYR A 50 -29.90 -5.60 5.18
N PRO A 51 -30.71 -6.54 5.73
CA PRO A 51 -31.04 -7.80 5.06
C PRO A 51 -31.76 -7.65 3.71
N ASP A 52 -32.37 -6.50 3.46
CA ASP A 52 -33.13 -6.12 2.28
C ASP A 52 -32.36 -5.18 1.34
N GLU A 53 -31.03 -5.06 1.51
CA GLU A 53 -30.18 -4.34 0.57
C GLU A 53 -30.28 -4.94 -0.84
N THR A 54 -30.44 -4.07 -1.84
CA THR A 54 -30.33 -4.47 -3.24
C THR A 54 -28.94 -5.05 -3.53
N ASP A 55 -28.86 -5.98 -4.48
CA ASP A 55 -27.58 -6.55 -4.94
C ASP A 55 -26.56 -5.48 -5.34
N GLU A 56 -27.03 -4.37 -5.92
CA GLU A 56 -26.20 -3.22 -6.29
C GLU A 56 -25.52 -2.58 -5.08
N VAL A 57 -26.28 -2.28 -4.02
CA VAL A 57 -25.76 -1.69 -2.77
C VAL A 57 -24.81 -2.65 -2.08
N THR A 58 -25.15 -3.93 -2.02
CA THR A 58 -24.28 -4.98 -1.46
C THR A 58 -22.96 -5.07 -2.23
N THR A 59 -23.00 -5.06 -3.56
CA THR A 59 -21.81 -5.09 -4.41
C THR A 59 -20.95 -3.84 -4.23
N ALA A 60 -21.58 -2.66 -4.20
CA ALA A 60 -20.87 -1.39 -3.98
C ALA A 60 -20.19 -1.35 -2.60
N ARG A 61 -20.83 -1.91 -1.57
CA ARG A 61 -20.27 -2.03 -0.22
C ARG A 61 -19.04 -2.92 -0.20
N VAL A 62 -19.12 -4.12 -0.80
CA VAL A 62 -17.98 -5.04 -0.90
C VAL A 62 -16.83 -4.38 -1.67
N LEU A 63 -17.10 -3.76 -2.80
CA LEU A 63 -16.07 -3.07 -3.59
C LEU A 63 -15.41 -1.92 -2.82
N ALA A 64 -16.18 -1.14 -2.06
CA ALA A 64 -15.64 -0.07 -1.23
C ALA A 64 -14.75 -0.62 -0.12
N TYR A 65 -15.15 -1.74 0.51
CA TYR A 65 -14.36 -2.44 1.51
C TYR A 65 -13.02 -2.96 0.94
N GLU A 66 -13.06 -3.62 -0.22
CA GLU A 66 -11.84 -4.12 -0.88
C GLU A 66 -10.89 -2.98 -1.29
N CYS A 67 -11.43 -1.84 -1.71
CA CYS A 67 -10.62 -0.65 -2.00
C CYS A 67 -9.94 -0.09 -0.74
N ASP A 68 -10.62 -0.07 0.40
CA ASP A 68 -10.00 0.33 1.67
C ASP A 68 -8.91 -0.66 2.10
N ALA A 69 -9.18 -1.97 2.00
CA ALA A 69 -8.22 -3.02 2.33
C ALA A 69 -6.97 -2.94 1.45
N LEU A 70 -7.13 -2.67 0.15
CA LEU A 70 -6.03 -2.44 -0.78
C LEU A 70 -5.22 -1.20 -0.39
N THR A 71 -5.89 -0.09 -0.07
CA THR A 71 -5.25 1.15 0.37
C THR A 71 -4.38 0.91 1.60
N GLN A 72 -4.91 0.22 2.61
CA GLN A 72 -4.18 -0.12 3.83
C GLN A 72 -2.96 -1.01 3.53
N THR A 73 -3.16 -2.06 2.73
CA THR A 73 -2.10 -3.01 2.35
C THR A 73 -0.94 -2.32 1.63
N VAL A 74 -1.26 -1.45 0.67
CA VAL A 74 -0.25 -0.72 -0.10
C VAL A 74 0.48 0.29 0.79
N SER A 75 -0.24 1.00 1.66
CA SER A 75 0.36 1.97 2.59
C SER A 75 1.33 1.28 3.57
N ASP A 76 0.94 0.14 4.14
CA ASP A 76 1.78 -0.65 5.04
C ASP A 76 3.04 -1.16 4.35
N TYR A 77 2.88 -1.68 3.12
CA TYR A 77 4.01 -2.16 2.32
C TYR A 77 4.99 -1.02 1.99
N ARG A 78 4.48 0.14 1.55
CA ARG A 78 5.27 1.35 1.31
C ARG A 78 6.01 1.78 2.58
N GLY A 79 5.35 1.79 3.73
CA GLY A 79 5.96 2.13 5.02
C GLY A 79 7.15 1.23 5.36
N ARG A 80 7.03 -0.09 5.12
CA ARG A 80 8.12 -1.05 5.33
C ARG A 80 9.31 -0.79 4.41
N ILE A 81 9.07 -0.52 3.12
CA ILE A 81 10.13 -0.18 2.17
C ILE A 81 10.86 1.09 2.60
N LEU A 82 10.11 2.16 2.85
CA LEU A 82 10.70 3.45 3.24
C LEU A 82 11.51 3.34 4.53
N ALA A 83 11.02 2.58 5.52
CA ALA A 83 11.75 2.32 6.74
C ALA A 83 13.05 1.53 6.50
N ARG A 84 13.03 0.56 5.57
CA ARG A 84 14.24 -0.19 5.21
C ARG A 84 15.25 0.70 4.50
N LEU A 85 14.83 1.46 3.48
CA LEU A 85 15.68 2.41 2.76
C LEU A 85 16.28 3.47 3.68
N ALA A 86 15.51 3.96 4.67
CA ALA A 86 16.00 4.91 5.66
C ALA A 86 17.12 4.30 6.54
N ARG A 87 16.96 3.04 6.98
CA ARG A 87 18.00 2.31 7.72
C ARG A 87 19.25 2.11 6.87
N GLU A 88 19.10 1.63 5.65
CA GLU A 88 20.22 1.43 4.71
C GLU A 88 21.00 2.72 4.47
N ARG A 89 20.29 3.84 4.28
CA ARG A 89 20.91 5.18 4.16
C ARG A 89 21.69 5.57 5.40
N SER A 90 21.17 5.31 6.60
CA SER A 90 21.88 5.63 7.85
C SER A 90 23.11 4.77 8.12
N GLU A 91 23.16 3.57 7.55
CA GLU A 91 24.29 2.64 7.66
C GLU A 91 25.36 2.86 6.58
N TRP A 92 25.09 3.69 5.57
CA TRP A 92 26.06 4.04 4.53
C TRP A 92 27.06 5.09 5.06
N PRO A 93 28.38 4.83 5.00
CA PRO A 93 29.38 5.66 5.68
C PRO A 93 29.90 6.80 4.78
N PHE A 94 29.09 7.32 3.86
CA PHE A 94 29.48 8.38 2.93
C PHE A 94 28.58 9.61 3.09
#